data_AF-A0A4Y2DUI5-F1
#
_entry.id   AF-A0A4Y2DUI5-F1
#
_cell.length_a   1.000
_cell.length_b   1.000
_cell.length_c   1.000
_cell.angle_alpha   90.00
_cell.angle_beta   90.00
_cell.angle_gamma   90.00
#
_symmetry.space_group_name_H-M   'P 1'
#
loop_
_entity.id
_entity.type
_entity.pdbx_description
1 polymer ?
#
loop_
_entity_poly.entity_id
_entity_poly.type
_entity_poly.pdbx_seq_one_letter_code
_entity_poly.pdbx_strand_id
1 'polypeptide(L)'
;MEHHSRDTEDLPKKMKLFNRKKDLLNEKVHFRDGIKWIRVETFGSYLFKENIDRYTPFREVNIHKNLKKKSFLTDYFDILRLFRKTGTLSKEKVENLKEQLFYIPDKHKWFYEQVCMKIGLMR
;
A
#
# COMPACT_ATOMS: atom_id res chain seq x y z
N MET A 1 9.69 11.38 12.22
CA MET A 1 9.96 11.80 10.83
C MET A 1 8.69 11.49 10.07
N GLU A 2 8.04 12.47 9.43
CA GLU A 2 6.86 12.15 8.62
C GLU A 2 7.29 11.30 7.44
N HIS A 3 6.69 10.12 7.27
CA HIS A 3 6.95 9.32 6.08
C HIS A 3 6.28 9.98 4.88
N HIS A 4 6.99 9.97 3.74
CA HIS A 4 6.42 10.35 2.44
C HIS A 4 5.38 9.33 1.94
N SER A 5 5.36 8.13 2.52
CA SER A 5 4.39 7.08 2.22
C SER A 5 3.02 7.40 2.82
N ARG A 6 1.96 7.07 2.10
CA ARG A 6 0.58 7.12 2.59
C ARG A 6 0.14 5.75 3.09
N ASP A 7 -0.75 5.72 4.08
CA ASP A 7 -1.31 4.48 4.61
C ASP A 7 -2.53 4.04 3.79
N THR A 8 -2.40 2.91 3.10
CA THR A 8 -3.44 2.34 2.24
C THR A 8 -4.10 1.09 2.82
N GLU A 9 -3.79 0.69 4.05
CA GLU A 9 -4.32 -0.56 4.62
C GLU A 9 -5.85 -0.57 4.70
N ASP A 10 -6.44 0.56 5.13
CA ASP A 10 -7.90 0.71 5.24
C ASP A 10 -8.57 1.25 3.97
N LEU A 11 -7.79 1.50 2.90
CA LEU A 11 -8.32 2.04 1.66
C LEU A 11 -9.43 1.16 1.05
N PRO A 12 -9.28 -0.18 0.94
CA PRO A 12 -10.36 -1.03 0.41
C PRO A 12 -11.65 -0.91 1.23
N LYS A 13 -11.55 -0.81 2.56
CA LYS A 13 -12.71 -0.65 3.44
C LYS A 13 -13.39 0.71 3.23
N LYS A 14 -12.61 1.80 3.15
CA LYS A 14 -13.11 3.16 2.87
C LYS A 14 -13.84 3.21 1.52
N MET A 15 -13.30 2.52 0.51
CA MET A 15 -13.88 2.41 -0.83
C MET A 15 -15.03 1.37 -0.91
N LYS A 16 -15.38 0.71 0.20
CA LYS A 16 -16.42 -0.35 0.27
C LYS A 16 -16.17 -1.52 -0.70
N LEU A 17 -14.89 -1.79 -0.97
CA LEU A 17 -14.43 -2.89 -1.81
C LEU A 17 -14.17 -4.13 -0.96
N PHE A 18 -14.43 -5.29 -1.54
CA PHE A 18 -14.20 -6.59 -0.92
C PHE A 18 -13.58 -7.56 -1.93
N ASN A 19 -12.54 -8.28 -1.51
CA ASN A 19 -11.90 -9.27 -2.36
C ASN A 19 -12.82 -10.48 -2.54
N ARG A 20 -13.58 -10.51 -3.63
CA ARG A 20 -14.42 -11.65 -3.99
C ARG A 20 -13.59 -12.70 -4.71
N LYS A 21 -13.69 -13.93 -4.22
CA LYS A 21 -13.05 -15.11 -4.82
C LYS A 21 -13.94 -15.81 -5.86
N LYS A 22 -15.07 -15.21 -6.20
CA LYS A 22 -16.05 -15.75 -7.13
C LYS A 22 -16.55 -14.69 -8.08
N ASP A 23 -16.85 -15.10 -9.31
CA ASP A 23 -17.43 -14.24 -10.34
C ASP A 23 -18.95 -14.11 -10.19
N LEU A 24 -19.59 -13.40 -11.13
CA LEU A 24 -21.05 -13.24 -11.16
C LEU A 24 -21.81 -14.56 -11.39
N LEU A 25 -21.16 -15.58 -11.97
CA LEU A 25 -21.70 -16.92 -12.17
C LEU A 25 -21.43 -17.84 -10.97
N ASN A 26 -20.85 -17.31 -9.89
CA ASN A 26 -20.48 -18.02 -8.67
C ASN A 26 -19.37 -19.07 -8.88
N GLU A 27 -18.64 -18.98 -9.99
CA GLU A 27 -17.44 -19.79 -10.25
C GLU A 27 -16.24 -19.21 -9.52
N LYS A 28 -15.31 -20.09 -9.11
CA LYS A 28 -14.12 -19.70 -8.36
C LYS A 28 -13.12 -18.97 -9.26
N VAL A 29 -12.65 -17.81 -8.80
CA VAL A 29 -11.67 -17.00 -9.53
C VAL A 29 -10.26 -17.35 -9.05
N HIS A 30 -9.45 -17.85 -9.98
CA HIS A 30 -8.05 -18.20 -9.75
C HIS A 30 -7.11 -17.03 -10.05
N PHE A 31 -7.18 -15.97 -9.22
CA PHE A 31 -6.59 -14.66 -9.55
C PHE A 31 -5.08 -14.67 -9.83
N ARG A 32 -4.28 -15.46 -9.09
CA ARG A 32 -2.81 -15.46 -9.22
C ARG A 32 -2.33 -16.24 -10.44
N ASP A 33 -2.87 -17.44 -10.63
CA ASP A 33 -2.28 -18.41 -11.57
C ASP A 33 -3.13 -18.59 -12.83
N GLY A 34 -4.45 -18.36 -12.73
CA GLY A 34 -5.40 -18.62 -13.80
C GLY A 34 -5.66 -17.42 -14.71
N ILE A 35 -5.50 -16.19 -14.22
CA ILE A 35 -5.86 -15.00 -14.99
C ILE A 35 -4.69 -14.54 -15.89
N LYS A 36 -4.97 -14.35 -17.19
CA LYS A 36 -4.03 -13.80 -18.17
C LYS A 36 -4.32 -12.35 -18.52
N TRP A 37 -5.58 -11.95 -18.49
CA TRP A 37 -6.02 -10.59 -18.82
C TRP A 37 -6.96 -10.05 -17.75
N ILE A 38 -6.74 -8.81 -17.33
CA ILE A 38 -7.66 -8.03 -16.48
C ILE A 38 -7.93 -6.68 -17.14
N ARG A 39 -9.18 -6.25 -17.08
CA ARG A 39 -9.63 -4.93 -17.51
C ARG A 39 -10.61 -4.38 -16.48
N VAL A 40 -10.48 -3.10 -16.17
CA VAL A 40 -11.39 -2.37 -15.28
C VAL A 40 -12.05 -1.28 -16.11
N GLU A 41 -13.38 -1.35 -16.24
CA GLU A 41 -14.18 -0.33 -16.93
C GLU A 41 -14.95 0.53 -15.95
N THR A 42 -15.58 -0.13 -14.98
CA THR A 42 -16.42 0.52 -13.98
C THR A 42 -15.84 0.33 -12.60
N PHE A 43 -15.93 1.38 -11.79
CA PHE A 43 -15.55 1.29 -10.39
C PHE A 43 -16.30 0.14 -9.71
N GLY A 44 -15.54 -0.67 -8.96
CA GLY A 44 -16.09 -1.78 -8.18
C GLY A 44 -16.36 -3.07 -8.96
N SER A 45 -15.99 -3.15 -10.24
CA SER A 45 -15.91 -4.43 -10.94
C SER A 45 -14.68 -4.53 -11.85
N TYR A 46 -14.26 -5.76 -12.12
CA TYR A 46 -13.23 -6.04 -13.11
C TYR A 46 -13.66 -7.20 -14.00
N LEU A 47 -13.22 -7.14 -15.25
CA LEU A 47 -13.35 -8.18 -16.24
C LEU A 47 -12.04 -8.95 -16.31
N PHE A 48 -12.11 -10.27 -16.44
CA PHE A 48 -10.93 -11.11 -16.59
C PHE A 48 -11.10 -12.19 -17.66
N LYS A 49 -9.98 -12.69 -18.18
CA LYS A 49 -9.88 -13.91 -18.98
C LYS A 49 -8.72 -14.76 -18.52
N GLU A 50 -8.92 -16.07 -18.61
CA GLU A 50 -7.88 -17.07 -18.32
C GLU A 50 -7.03 -17.41 -19.55
N ASN A 51 -7.50 -17.02 -20.75
CA ASN A 51 -6.82 -17.25 -22.02
C ASN A 51 -6.47 -15.91 -22.71
N ILE A 52 -5.44 -15.94 -23.57
CA ILE A 52 -5.00 -14.79 -24.38
C ILE A 52 -5.87 -14.64 -25.65
N ASP A 53 -6.65 -15.66 -25.98
CA ASP A 53 -7.50 -15.69 -27.15
C ASP A 53 -8.50 -14.49 -27.19
N ARG A 54 -8.68 -13.94 -28.39
CA ARG A 54 -9.53 -12.77 -28.62
C ARG A 54 -11.01 -13.12 -28.49
N TYR A 55 -11.40 -14.33 -28.89
CA TYR A 55 -12.80 -14.76 -28.97
C TYR A 55 -13.37 -15.25 -27.65
N THR A 56 -12.52 -15.74 -26.74
CA THR A 56 -12.92 -16.11 -25.38
C THR A 56 -13.59 -14.91 -24.69
N PRO A 57 -14.81 -15.02 -24.15
CA PRO A 57 -15.48 -13.89 -23.50
C PRO A 57 -14.82 -13.52 -22.17
N PHE A 58 -14.93 -12.26 -21.77
CA PHE A 58 -14.54 -11.83 -20.43
C PHE A 58 -15.57 -12.31 -19.39
N ARG A 59 -15.08 -12.70 -18.22
CA ARG A 59 -15.89 -12.95 -17.03
C ARG A 59 -15.80 -11.74 -16.11
N GLU A 60 -16.89 -11.41 -15.43
CA GLU A 60 -16.95 -10.25 -14.55
C GLU A 60 -16.94 -10.65 -13.08
N VAL A 61 -16.18 -9.89 -12.28
CA VAL A 61 -16.19 -9.95 -10.82
C VAL A 61 -16.59 -8.60 -10.28
N ASN A 62 -17.69 -8.58 -9.53
CA ASN A 62 -18.12 -7.39 -8.81
C ASN A 62 -17.56 -7.41 -7.39
N ILE A 63 -16.63 -6.51 -7.09
CA ILE A 63 -15.94 -6.40 -5.80
C ILE A 63 -16.63 -5.45 -4.83
N HIS A 64 -17.83 -4.94 -5.13
CA HIS A 64 -18.60 -4.20 -4.13
C HIS A 64 -18.96 -5.09 -2.94
N LYS A 65 -18.84 -4.53 -1.74
CA LYS A 65 -19.31 -5.17 -0.52
C LYS A 65 -20.80 -5.50 -0.60
N ASN A 66 -21.61 -4.65 -1.24
CA ASN A 66 -23.04 -4.88 -1.45
C ASN A 66 -23.39 -4.84 -2.94
N LEU A 67 -23.81 -5.99 -3.51
CA LEU A 67 -24.19 -6.09 -4.93
C LEU A 67 -25.44 -5.27 -5.28
N LYS A 68 -26.34 -5.04 -4.32
CA LYS A 68 -27.62 -4.36 -4.55
C LYS A 68 -27.47 -2.83 -4.61
N LYS A 69 -26.34 -2.29 -4.16
CA LYS A 69 -26.05 -0.85 -4.22
C LYS A 69 -24.82 -0.66 -5.10
N LYS A 70 -25.01 -0.18 -6.33
CA LYS A 70 -23.92 0.45 -7.08
C LYS A 70 -23.50 1.68 -6.29
N SER A 71 -22.45 1.56 -5.48
CA SER A 71 -21.85 2.70 -4.83
C SER A 71 -20.96 3.39 -5.85
N PHE A 72 -21.31 4.61 -6.22
CA PHE A 72 -20.34 5.51 -6.83
C PHE A 72 -19.26 5.81 -5.79
N LEU A 73 -18.01 5.83 -6.24
CA LEU A 73 -16.90 6.29 -5.41
C LEU A 73 -17.18 7.76 -5.09
N THR A 74 -17.15 8.16 -3.81
CA THR A 74 -17.17 9.58 -3.45
C THR A 74 -15.93 10.25 -4.06
N ASP A 75 -16.08 11.44 -4.65
CA ASP A 75 -15.00 12.04 -5.46
C ASP A 75 -13.68 12.29 -4.70
N TYR A 76 -13.69 12.32 -3.37
CA TYR A 76 -12.49 12.54 -2.57
C TYR A 76 -12.41 11.62 -1.34
N PHE A 77 -11.26 10.93 -1.19
CA PHE A 77 -10.87 10.21 0.02
C PHE A 77 -9.54 10.75 0.51
N ASP A 78 -9.47 11.11 1.79
CA ASP A 78 -8.20 11.45 2.40
C ASP A 78 -7.45 10.17 2.82
N ILE A 79 -6.25 10.03 2.27
CA ILE A 79 -5.32 8.96 2.58
C ILE A 79 -4.24 9.58 3.45
N LEU A 80 -4.33 9.28 4.75
CA LEU A 80 -3.43 9.80 5.76
C LEU A 80 -1.99 9.41 5.46
N ARG A 81 -1.05 10.28 5.84
CA ARG A 81 0.37 9.93 5.83
C ARG A 81 0.62 8.81 6.83
N LEU A 82 1.46 7.87 6.44
CA LEU A 82 1.83 6.76 7.27
C LEU A 82 2.62 7.28 8.49
N PHE A 83 2.00 7.25 9.66
CA PHE A 83 2.68 7.62 10.90
C PHE A 83 3.21 6.37 11.60
N ARG A 84 4.39 5.91 11.18
CA ARG A 84 5.11 4.91 11.96
C ARG A 84 5.80 5.61 13.12
N LYS A 85 5.56 5.14 14.34
CA LYS A 85 6.45 5.43 15.47
C LYS A 85 7.81 4.85 15.09
N THR A 86 8.68 5.66 14.50
CA THR A 86 10.08 5.29 14.29
C THR A 86 10.62 4.97 15.69
N GLY A 87 11.12 3.76 15.88
CA GLY A 87 11.71 3.38 17.17
C GLY A 87 12.82 4.38 17.53
N THR A 88 12.87 4.81 18.78
CA THR A 88 13.97 5.63 19.27
C THR A 88 15.23 4.76 19.28
N LEU A 89 16.37 5.29 18.80
CA LEU A 89 17.64 4.58 18.95
C LEU A 89 17.94 4.43 20.44
N SER A 90 18.43 3.26 20.84
CA SER A 90 18.95 3.07 22.19
C SER A 90 20.16 3.98 22.41
N LYS A 91 20.42 4.37 23.66
CA LYS A 91 21.59 5.19 24.01
C LYS A 91 22.90 4.57 23.49
N GLU A 92 23.02 3.25 23.62
CA GLU A 92 24.15 2.47 23.12
C GLU A 92 24.37 2.64 21.61
N LYS A 93 23.31 2.56 20.80
CA LYS A 93 23.41 2.78 19.35
C LYS A 93 23.79 4.21 18.99
N VAL A 94 23.36 5.20 19.79
CA VAL A 94 23.73 6.60 19.57
C VAL A 94 25.20 6.84 19.87
N GLU A 95 25.73 6.28 20.97
CA GLU A 95 27.16 6.40 21.29
C GLU A 95 28.02 5.68 20.24
N ASN A 96 27.62 4.48 19.81
CA ASN A 96 28.31 3.78 18.73
C ASN A 96 28.34 4.58 17.42
N LEU A 97 27.24 5.27 17.07
CA LEU A 97 27.20 6.17 15.91
C LEU A 97 28.16 7.36 16.06
N LYS A 98 28.32 7.92 17.27
CA LYS A 98 29.29 8.99 17.54
C LYS A 98 30.73 8.53 17.40
N GLU A 99 31.04 7.32 17.83
CA GLU A 99 32.37 6.72 17.63
C GLU A 99 32.66 6.51 16.15
N GLN A 100 31.66 6.05 15.39
CA GLN A 100 31.80 5.81 13.95
C GLN A 100 31.87 7.08 13.12
N LEU A 101 31.33 8.20 13.61
CA LEU A 101 31.31 9.51 12.95
C LEU A 101 32.70 10.02 12.54
N PHE A 102 33.75 9.59 13.24
CA PHE A 102 35.14 9.91 12.89
C PHE A 102 35.59 9.27 11.57
N TYR A 103 35.02 8.12 11.20
CA TYR A 103 35.39 7.35 10.02
C TYR A 103 34.48 7.63 8.80
N ILE A 104 33.43 8.44 8.98
CA ILE A 104 32.48 8.78 7.91
C ILE A 104 33.00 9.98 7.11
N PRO A 105 33.09 9.90 5.77
CA PRO A 105 33.47 11.04 4.95
C PRO A 105 32.54 12.25 5.14
N ASP A 106 33.10 13.47 5.14
CA ASP A 106 32.38 14.71 5.47
C ASP A 106 31.08 14.91 4.67
N LYS A 107 31.08 14.53 3.38
CA LYS A 107 29.90 14.59 2.50
C LYS A 107 28.68 13.81 3.02
N HIS A 108 28.89 12.81 3.87
CA HIS A 108 27.83 11.97 4.45
C HIS A 108 27.61 12.27 5.94
N LYS A 109 28.55 12.98 6.57
CA LYS A 109 28.58 13.23 8.02
C LYS A 109 27.36 14.00 8.51
N TRP A 110 26.89 14.98 7.71
CA TRP A 110 25.74 15.82 8.03
C TRP A 110 24.50 15.00 8.41
N PHE A 111 24.23 13.88 7.73
CA PHE A 111 23.06 13.05 8.01
C PHE A 111 23.15 12.41 9.41
N TYR A 112 24.30 11.86 9.76
CA TYR A 112 24.52 11.18 11.04
C TYR A 112 24.57 12.16 12.21
N GLU A 113 25.11 13.37 12.00
CA GLU A 113 25.07 14.45 12.97
C GLU A 113 23.62 14.87 13.27
N GLN A 114 22.77 15.00 12.24
CA GLN A 114 21.35 15.29 12.42
C GLN A 114 20.59 14.19 13.19
N VAL A 115 20.94 12.92 12.96
CA VAL A 115 20.39 11.78 13.72
C VAL A 115 20.80 11.87 15.19
N CYS A 116 22.06 12.19 15.48
CA CYS A 116 22.55 12.33 16.85
C CYS A 116 21.92 13.54 17.58
N MET A 117 21.80 14.70 16.92
CA MET A 117 21.23 15.91 17.50
C MET A 117 19.73 15.79 17.80
N LYS A 118 18.94 15.22 16.88
CA LYS A 118 17.48 15.06 17.07
C LYS A 118 17.12 14.15 18.26
N ILE A 119 18.00 13.22 18.62
CA ILE A 119 17.79 12.30 19.75
C ILE A 119 18.27 12.92 21.06
N GLY A 120 19.28 13.79 21.02
CA GLY A 120 19.74 14.57 22.18
C GLY A 120 18.72 15.62 22.65
N LEU A 121 17.94 16.20 21.74
CA LEU A 121 16.90 17.21 22.02
C LEU A 121 15.57 16.65 22.56
N MET A 122 15.38 15.33 22.60
CA MET A 122 14.18 14.68 23.17
C MET A 122 14.37 14.27 24.65
N ARG A 123 15.28 14.91 25.39
CA ARG A 123 15.42 14.75 26.85
C ARG A 123 14.94 15.98 27.60
#